data_AF-A0A378JP45-F1
#
_entry.id   AF-A0A378JP45-F1
#
_cell.length_a   1.000
_cell.length_b   1.000
_cell.length_c   1.000
_cell.angle_alpha   90.00
_cell.angle_beta   90.00
_cell.angle_gamma   90.00
#
_symmetry.space_group_name_H-M   'P 1'
#
loop_
_entity.id
_entity.type
_entity.pdbx_description
1 polymer ?
#
loop_
_entity_poly.entity_id
_entity_poly.type
_entity_poly.pdbx_seq_one_letter_code
_entity_poly.pdbx_strand_id
1 'polypeptide(L)'
;MKKYLLGLSALFYTFASVADAPNECVLFSPYQQMSSNMNGNEPQDLVKVSQQTGIRSFNLAFIKDNGVCDPIWSGNNSVASGWGQQLMANMRKSGIQYNISFGGADPRDLSNKCSVSQLISIYQNIINIYQPSGLDFDIETSSVNVSKVITALKTITINNPNLKISFTLPVMPGGLGSLGKQVISEATKANLNYVVNIMVMDYGAAYTGDMAVYAMQAATNTFNYLKTIYPQKSAAEIWQSIALTPMIGVNDIPGELFTLANTDTLNRFAQEHGIAWLSMWSLGRDRPCSDTKANSKCSGANAQSKIYEFSQHMLYCSKTPPTNDCLPPTNIKSKVSSNKKAITLSWDAPQNSQPIVNYQVNNYKDVFLWKGTSLTFTDNTLPGKNGTYGYVLYSQCASGLSKGIRYSVIIK
;
A
#
# COMPACT_ATOMS: atom_id res chain seq x y z
N MET A 1 57.36 -45.68 16.65
CA MET A 1 56.66 -44.97 17.74
C MET A 1 56.38 -43.53 17.32
N LYS A 2 55.17 -43.23 16.84
CA LYS A 2 54.67 -41.85 16.70
C LYS A 2 53.25 -41.83 17.26
N LYS A 3 53.08 -41.10 18.36
CA LYS A 3 51.84 -40.95 19.13
C LYS A 3 50.86 -40.07 18.34
N TYR A 4 49.60 -40.52 18.27
CA TYR A 4 48.47 -39.70 17.88
C TYR A 4 48.13 -38.74 19.02
N LEU A 5 48.12 -37.43 18.75
CA LEU A 5 47.43 -36.44 19.59
C LEU A 5 46.12 -36.06 18.89
N LEU A 6 45.00 -36.47 19.49
CA LEU A 6 43.67 -35.97 19.16
C LEU A 6 43.50 -34.59 19.80
N GLY A 7 43.45 -33.55 18.97
CA GLY A 7 43.01 -32.22 19.41
C GLY A 7 41.49 -32.13 19.35
N LEU A 8 40.83 -32.05 20.51
CA LEU A 8 39.42 -31.64 20.60
C LEU A 8 39.32 -30.16 20.23
N SER A 9 38.80 -29.85 19.05
CA SER A 9 38.34 -28.50 18.70
C SER A 9 36.92 -28.31 19.25
N ALA A 10 36.79 -27.55 20.33
CA ALA A 10 35.50 -27.08 20.81
C ALA A 10 34.92 -26.07 19.80
N LEU A 11 33.87 -26.46 19.07
CA LEU A 11 33.07 -25.51 18.30
C LEU A 11 32.25 -24.66 19.27
N PHE A 12 32.65 -23.40 19.44
CA PHE A 12 31.79 -22.38 20.03
C PHE A 12 30.66 -22.07 19.04
N TYR A 13 29.44 -22.48 19.36
CA TYR A 13 28.24 -21.95 18.73
C TYR A 13 28.07 -20.50 19.20
N THR A 14 28.55 -19.54 18.41
CA THR A 14 28.06 -18.17 18.50
C THR A 14 26.63 -18.16 17.98
N PHE A 15 25.66 -17.95 18.87
CA PHE A 15 24.33 -17.53 18.46
C PHE A 15 24.48 -16.21 17.71
N ALA A 16 24.40 -16.26 16.38
CA ALA A 16 24.17 -15.05 15.60
C ALA A 16 22.84 -14.47 16.09
N SER A 17 22.90 -13.26 16.63
CA SER A 17 21.72 -12.46 16.90
C SER A 17 20.85 -12.45 15.65
N VAL A 18 19.53 -12.55 15.83
CA VAL A 18 18.53 -12.30 14.79
C VAL A 18 18.94 -11.03 14.06
N ALA A 19 19.45 -11.18 12.83
CA ALA A 19 19.81 -10.06 12.01
C ALA A 19 18.53 -9.31 11.68
N ASP A 20 18.49 -8.03 12.03
CA ASP A 20 17.48 -7.09 11.56
C ASP A 20 17.32 -7.26 10.05
N ALA A 21 16.10 -7.55 9.60
CA ALA A 21 15.80 -7.60 8.18
C ALA A 21 16.18 -6.24 7.56
N PRO A 22 16.88 -6.20 6.42
CA PRO A 22 17.28 -4.93 5.82
C PRO A 22 16.03 -4.08 5.53
N ASN A 23 16.06 -2.84 6.04
CA ASN A 23 15.15 -1.74 5.76
C ASN A 23 15.10 -1.44 4.24
N GLU A 24 14.38 -2.26 3.47
CA GLU A 24 14.09 -2.01 2.07
C GLU A 24 12.70 -1.39 1.93
N CYS A 25 12.60 -0.34 1.11
CA CYS A 25 11.33 0.28 0.77
C CYS A 25 10.41 -0.79 0.16
N VAL A 26 9.15 -0.83 0.61
CA VAL A 26 8.16 -1.73 0.00
C VAL A 26 8.05 -1.37 -1.48
N LEU A 27 8.17 -2.37 -2.36
CA LEU A 27 7.99 -2.19 -3.79
C LEU A 27 6.59 -1.61 -4.03
N PHE A 28 6.49 -0.60 -4.89
CA PHE A 28 5.21 -0.04 -5.32
C PHE A 28 4.98 -0.29 -6.82
N SER A 29 3.89 -0.97 -7.15
CA SER A 29 3.53 -1.37 -8.50
C SER A 29 2.05 -1.11 -8.79
N PRO A 30 1.64 0.15 -9.07
CA PRO A 30 0.23 0.48 -9.29
C PRO A 30 -0.33 -0.14 -10.57
N TYR A 31 -1.64 -0.32 -10.60
CA TYR A 31 -2.34 -0.69 -11.84
C TYR A 31 -2.39 0.49 -12.81
N GLN A 32 -2.02 0.24 -14.06
CA GLN A 32 -2.31 1.11 -15.20
C GLN A 32 -3.32 0.42 -16.10
N GLN A 33 -4.47 1.06 -16.31
CA GLN A 33 -5.43 0.62 -17.31
C GLN A 33 -4.88 0.87 -18.73
N MET A 34 -4.73 -0.22 -19.49
CA MET A 34 -4.23 -0.28 -20.85
C MET A 34 -5.40 -0.10 -21.84
N SER A 35 -5.63 1.16 -22.21
CA SER A 35 -6.52 1.58 -23.29
C SER A 35 -5.82 2.59 -24.19
N SER A 36 -6.45 2.97 -25.30
CA SER A 36 -5.99 4.12 -26.08
C SER A 36 -5.94 5.36 -25.20
N ASN A 37 -4.87 6.15 -25.33
CA ASN A 37 -4.76 7.44 -24.67
C ASN A 37 -5.65 8.48 -25.38
N MET A 38 -5.84 9.65 -24.75
CA MET A 38 -6.70 10.70 -25.32
C MET A 38 -6.14 11.36 -26.59
N ASN A 39 -4.89 11.05 -26.97
CA ASN A 39 -4.15 11.70 -28.06
C ASN A 39 -3.83 10.75 -29.24
N GLY A 40 -4.37 9.52 -29.26
CA GLY A 40 -4.14 8.55 -30.34
C GLY A 40 -4.42 7.10 -29.96
N ASN A 41 -4.01 6.16 -30.83
CA ASN A 41 -4.13 4.71 -30.62
C ASN A 41 -3.01 4.10 -29.75
N GLU A 42 -2.25 4.91 -29.01
CA GLU A 42 -1.13 4.43 -28.19
C GLU A 42 -1.50 4.40 -26.69
N PRO A 43 -0.90 3.52 -25.88
CA PRO A 43 -1.05 3.57 -24.42
C PRO A 43 -0.40 4.83 -23.81
N GLN A 44 -0.66 5.07 -22.52
CA GLN A 44 -0.01 6.15 -21.76
C GLN A 44 1.51 5.91 -21.67
N ASP A 45 2.31 6.97 -21.83
CA ASP A 45 3.77 6.90 -21.70
C ASP A 45 4.18 6.72 -20.22
N LEU A 46 4.35 5.47 -19.80
CA LEU A 46 4.76 5.11 -18.44
C LEU A 46 6.25 5.38 -18.17
N VAL A 47 7.08 5.57 -19.20
CA VAL A 47 8.48 6.00 -19.00
C VAL A 47 8.49 7.43 -18.47
N LYS A 48 7.69 8.31 -19.08
CA LYS A 48 7.53 9.69 -18.60
C LYS A 48 6.93 9.74 -17.19
N VAL A 49 5.92 8.90 -16.89
CA VAL A 49 5.36 8.82 -15.53
C VAL A 49 6.44 8.37 -14.53
N SER A 50 7.19 7.33 -14.85
CA SER A 50 8.28 6.82 -14.02
C SER A 50 9.36 7.89 -13.73
N GLN A 51 9.70 8.70 -14.73
CA GLN A 51 10.64 9.83 -14.57
C GLN A 51 10.07 10.92 -13.64
N GLN A 52 8.77 11.19 -13.73
CA GLN A 52 8.10 12.21 -12.93
C GLN A 52 7.88 11.78 -11.47
N THR A 53 7.52 10.52 -11.24
CA THR A 53 7.05 10.05 -9.92
C THR A 53 8.07 9.22 -9.15
N GLY A 54 9.02 8.59 -9.84
CA GLY A 54 9.94 7.62 -9.27
C GLY A 54 9.42 6.18 -9.25
N ILE A 55 8.19 5.90 -9.72
CA ILE A 55 7.66 4.53 -9.81
C ILE A 55 8.53 3.68 -10.73
N ARG A 56 8.93 2.47 -10.31
CA ARG A 56 9.79 1.56 -11.11
C ARG A 56 9.14 0.22 -11.48
N SER A 57 7.89 -0.01 -11.08
CA SER A 57 7.10 -1.19 -11.44
C SER A 57 5.66 -0.81 -11.74
N PHE A 58 4.99 -1.53 -12.64
CA PHE A 58 3.57 -1.33 -12.96
C PHE A 58 2.85 -2.67 -13.20
N ASN A 59 1.58 -2.75 -12.81
CA ASN A 59 0.68 -3.83 -13.25
C ASN A 59 -0.15 -3.32 -14.45
N LEU A 60 0.08 -3.89 -15.63
CA LEU A 60 -0.58 -3.44 -16.87
C LEU A 60 -1.89 -4.22 -17.05
N ALA A 61 -3.02 -3.53 -16.93
CA ALA A 61 -4.35 -4.11 -16.79
C ALA A 61 -5.32 -3.70 -17.91
N PHE A 62 -6.18 -4.54 -18.46
CA PHE A 62 -6.22 -6.00 -18.36
C PHE A 62 -6.22 -6.62 -19.75
N ILE A 63 -5.69 -7.84 -19.84
CA ILE A 63 -5.97 -8.76 -20.95
C ILE A 63 -7.22 -9.57 -20.61
N LYS A 64 -8.13 -9.68 -21.58
CA LYS A 64 -9.38 -10.44 -21.51
C LYS A 64 -9.68 -11.14 -22.83
N ASP A 65 -10.70 -11.99 -22.83
CA ASP A 65 -11.22 -12.64 -24.03
C ASP A 65 -12.09 -11.67 -24.86
N ASN A 66 -11.91 -11.67 -26.18
CA ASN A 66 -12.82 -10.98 -27.10
C ASN A 66 -14.13 -11.75 -27.35
N GLY A 67 -14.23 -12.98 -26.85
CA GLY A 67 -15.42 -13.85 -26.93
C GLY A 67 -15.18 -15.15 -27.72
N VAL A 68 -14.04 -15.28 -28.40
CA VAL A 68 -13.69 -16.44 -29.23
C VAL A 68 -12.34 -17.06 -28.87
N CYS A 69 -11.89 -16.93 -27.62
CA CYS A 69 -10.56 -17.35 -27.16
C CYS A 69 -9.44 -16.58 -27.90
N ASP A 70 -9.57 -15.26 -27.96
CA ASP A 70 -8.54 -14.39 -28.54
C ASP A 70 -8.27 -13.18 -27.61
N PRO A 71 -7.02 -13.05 -27.11
CA PRO A 71 -6.66 -12.07 -26.08
C PRO A 71 -6.64 -10.64 -26.63
N ILE A 72 -7.39 -9.77 -25.95
CA ILE A 72 -7.44 -8.33 -26.19
C ILE A 72 -7.12 -7.55 -24.92
N TRP A 73 -6.46 -6.40 -25.06
CA TRP A 73 -6.38 -5.42 -23.99
C TRP A 73 -7.74 -4.78 -23.72
N SER A 74 -7.92 -4.20 -22.53
CA SER A 74 -9.16 -3.58 -22.10
C SER A 74 -9.71 -2.50 -23.04
N GLY A 75 -8.85 -1.84 -23.83
CA GLY A 75 -9.23 -0.95 -24.93
C GLY A 75 -9.69 -1.64 -26.23
N ASN A 76 -9.96 -2.95 -26.19
CA ASN A 76 -10.26 -3.83 -27.34
C ASN A 76 -9.15 -3.92 -28.39
N ASN A 77 -7.90 -3.64 -28.00
CA ASN A 77 -6.74 -3.78 -28.88
C ASN A 77 -6.24 -5.24 -28.86
N SER A 78 -6.10 -5.85 -30.03
CA SER A 78 -5.59 -7.21 -30.16
C SER A 78 -4.16 -7.33 -29.60
N VAL A 79 -3.90 -8.41 -28.87
CA VAL A 79 -2.53 -8.77 -28.48
C VAL A 79 -1.71 -9.19 -29.71
N ALA A 80 -2.34 -9.85 -30.69
CA ALA A 80 -1.65 -10.36 -31.87
C ALA A 80 -1.10 -9.24 -32.78
N SER A 81 -1.65 -8.03 -32.70
CA SER A 81 -1.10 -6.87 -33.44
C SER A 81 0.15 -6.26 -32.78
N GLY A 82 0.56 -6.74 -31.60
CA GLY A 82 1.68 -6.17 -30.85
C GLY A 82 1.36 -4.81 -30.22
N TRP A 83 0.08 -4.48 -30.03
CA TRP A 83 -0.31 -3.20 -29.43
C TRP A 83 0.32 -2.99 -28.05
N GLY A 84 0.96 -1.83 -27.85
CA GLY A 84 1.68 -1.52 -26.60
C GLY A 84 3.08 -2.16 -26.48
N GLN A 85 3.51 -2.97 -27.45
CA GLN A 85 4.84 -3.60 -27.44
C GLN A 85 5.96 -2.54 -27.41
N GLN A 86 5.82 -1.43 -28.14
CA GLN A 86 6.79 -0.35 -28.15
C GLN A 86 6.92 0.34 -26.79
N LEU A 87 5.80 0.59 -26.09
CA LEU A 87 5.81 1.13 -24.72
C LEU A 87 6.60 0.21 -23.80
N MET A 88 6.27 -1.08 -23.80
CA MET A 88 6.92 -2.07 -22.93
C MET A 88 8.40 -2.24 -23.28
N ALA A 89 8.78 -2.16 -24.56
CA ALA A 89 10.19 -2.13 -24.97
C ALA A 89 10.93 -0.90 -24.39
N ASN A 90 10.29 0.27 -24.39
CA ASN A 90 10.86 1.48 -23.81
C ASN A 90 10.95 1.40 -22.27
N MET A 91 9.96 0.79 -21.61
CA MET A 91 9.99 0.51 -20.17
C MET A 91 11.17 -0.40 -19.81
N ARG A 92 11.37 -1.52 -20.54
CA ARG A 92 12.52 -2.41 -20.34
C ARG A 92 13.85 -1.70 -20.53
N LYS A 93 13.99 -0.91 -21.61
CA LYS A 93 15.20 -0.08 -21.86
C LYS A 93 15.48 0.91 -20.73
N SER A 94 14.44 1.36 -20.03
CA SER A 94 14.53 2.30 -18.91
C SER A 94 14.65 1.60 -17.54
N GLY A 95 14.77 0.26 -17.50
CA GLY A 95 14.85 -0.51 -16.26
C GLY A 95 13.56 -0.55 -15.45
N ILE A 96 12.41 -0.24 -16.07
CA ILE A 96 11.10 -0.27 -15.43
C ILE A 96 10.51 -1.68 -15.57
N GLN A 97 10.18 -2.30 -14.43
CA GLN A 97 9.53 -3.60 -14.38
C GLN A 97 8.03 -3.47 -14.65
N TYR A 98 7.42 -4.55 -15.13
CA TYR A 98 5.98 -4.61 -15.23
C TYR A 98 5.47 -6.05 -15.27
N ASN A 99 4.27 -6.23 -14.76
CA ASN A 99 3.48 -7.44 -14.92
C ASN A 99 2.37 -7.21 -15.92
N ILE A 100 1.94 -8.28 -16.59
CA ILE A 100 0.72 -8.26 -17.41
C ILE A 100 -0.41 -8.88 -16.59
N SER A 101 -1.47 -8.11 -16.39
CA SER A 101 -2.64 -8.52 -15.63
C SER A 101 -3.75 -9.04 -16.54
N PHE A 102 -4.30 -10.20 -16.20
CA PHE A 102 -5.46 -10.81 -16.84
C PHE A 102 -6.71 -10.61 -15.99
N GLY A 103 -7.88 -10.54 -16.62
CA GLY A 103 -9.17 -10.51 -15.92
C GLY A 103 -9.61 -9.12 -15.50
N GLY A 104 -9.77 -8.92 -14.20
CA GLY A 104 -10.44 -7.77 -13.58
C GLY A 104 -11.96 -7.93 -13.54
N ALA A 105 -12.68 -6.83 -13.27
CA ALA A 105 -14.14 -6.83 -13.12
C ALA A 105 -14.94 -7.23 -14.39
N ASP A 106 -14.33 -7.24 -15.58
CA ASP A 106 -14.97 -7.73 -16.81
C ASP A 106 -14.99 -9.28 -16.79
N PRO A 107 -16.17 -9.93 -16.90
CA PRO A 107 -16.29 -11.38 -16.72
C PRO A 107 -15.72 -12.21 -17.89
N ARG A 108 -15.22 -11.57 -18.95
CA ARG A 108 -14.68 -12.25 -20.15
C ARG A 108 -13.27 -12.81 -19.93
N ASP A 109 -13.14 -13.77 -19.03
CA ASP A 109 -11.87 -14.48 -18.86
C ASP A 109 -11.62 -15.50 -19.98
N LEU A 110 -10.34 -15.63 -20.38
CA LEU A 110 -9.91 -16.54 -21.46
C LEU A 110 -10.24 -18.02 -21.13
N SER A 111 -10.18 -18.43 -19.87
CA SER A 111 -10.40 -19.83 -19.46
C SER A 111 -11.83 -20.32 -19.72
N ASN A 112 -12.77 -19.39 -19.91
CA ASN A 112 -14.17 -19.67 -20.21
C ASN A 112 -14.34 -20.30 -21.60
N LYS A 113 -13.53 -19.88 -22.58
CA LYS A 113 -13.61 -20.33 -23.98
C LYS A 113 -12.43 -21.20 -24.38
N CYS A 114 -11.24 -20.89 -23.87
CA CYS A 114 -10.02 -21.59 -24.22
C CYS A 114 -9.94 -22.98 -23.56
N SER A 115 -9.35 -23.92 -24.28
CA SER A 115 -8.77 -25.15 -23.71
C SER A 115 -7.46 -24.84 -22.98
N VAL A 116 -6.96 -25.78 -22.17
CA VAL A 116 -5.68 -25.60 -21.45
C VAL A 116 -4.51 -25.39 -22.42
N SER A 117 -4.45 -26.11 -23.54
CA SER A 117 -3.38 -25.94 -24.54
C SER A 117 -3.43 -24.58 -25.24
N GLN A 118 -4.64 -24.04 -25.48
CA GLN A 118 -4.81 -22.67 -25.97
C GLN A 118 -4.36 -21.64 -24.93
N LEU A 119 -4.70 -21.81 -23.66
CA LEU A 119 -4.23 -20.92 -22.59
C LEU A 119 -2.70 -20.91 -22.50
N ILE A 120 -2.05 -22.08 -22.54
CA ILE A 120 -0.59 -22.19 -22.56
C ILE A 120 -0.01 -21.42 -23.76
N SER A 121 -0.58 -21.63 -24.94
CA SER A 121 -0.12 -20.95 -26.16
C SER A 121 -0.29 -19.43 -26.08
N ILE A 122 -1.42 -18.97 -25.56
CA ILE A 122 -1.73 -17.54 -25.39
C ILE A 122 -0.78 -16.90 -24.36
N TYR A 123 -0.63 -17.49 -23.18
CA TYR A 123 0.26 -16.96 -22.15
C TYR A 123 1.71 -16.93 -22.62
N GLN A 124 2.19 -17.99 -23.29
CA GLN A 124 3.54 -17.99 -23.87
C GLN A 124 3.71 -16.92 -24.96
N ASN A 125 2.71 -16.74 -25.82
CA ASN A 125 2.75 -15.71 -26.85
C ASN A 125 2.82 -14.29 -26.24
N ILE A 126 2.02 -14.02 -25.20
CA ILE A 126 2.07 -12.75 -24.44
C ILE A 126 3.45 -12.53 -23.81
N ILE A 127 4.03 -13.56 -23.21
CA ILE A 127 5.40 -13.50 -22.66
C ILE A 127 6.41 -13.18 -23.76
N ASN A 128 6.30 -13.81 -24.94
CA ASN A 128 7.23 -13.59 -26.04
C ASN A 128 7.12 -12.17 -26.63
N ILE A 129 5.89 -11.68 -26.85
CA ILE A 129 5.63 -10.35 -27.42
C ILE A 129 6.10 -9.26 -26.47
N TYR A 130 5.68 -9.35 -25.20
CA TYR A 130 5.78 -8.24 -24.26
C TYR A 130 6.91 -8.39 -23.24
N GLN A 131 7.46 -9.59 -23.04
CA GLN A 131 8.58 -9.87 -22.13
C GLN A 131 8.40 -9.27 -20.71
N PRO A 132 7.28 -9.55 -20.01
CA PRO A 132 7.03 -9.01 -18.69
C PRO A 132 7.92 -9.66 -17.62
N SER A 133 8.03 -9.01 -16.45
CA SER A 133 8.67 -9.59 -15.26
C SER A 133 7.79 -10.63 -14.57
N GLY A 134 6.48 -10.59 -14.80
CA GLY A 134 5.52 -11.52 -14.24
C GLY A 134 4.15 -11.44 -14.91
N LEU A 135 3.28 -12.39 -14.56
CA LEU A 135 1.87 -12.40 -14.92
C LEU A 135 1.03 -12.30 -13.65
N ASP A 136 0.02 -11.44 -13.70
CA ASP A 136 -0.95 -11.26 -12.63
C ASP A 136 -2.33 -11.76 -13.09
N PHE A 137 -3.00 -12.53 -12.25
CA PHE A 137 -4.34 -13.06 -12.53
C PHE A 137 -5.31 -12.42 -11.56
N ASP A 138 -6.03 -11.41 -12.03
CA ASP A 138 -7.06 -10.71 -11.29
C ASP A 138 -8.40 -11.44 -11.44
N ILE A 139 -8.71 -12.26 -10.44
CA ILE A 139 -9.81 -13.23 -10.44
C ILE A 139 -10.90 -12.73 -9.49
N GLU A 140 -11.78 -11.89 -10.02
CA GLU A 140 -12.87 -11.27 -9.26
C GLU A 140 -14.18 -12.05 -9.31
N THR A 141 -14.35 -12.89 -10.33
CA THR A 141 -15.63 -13.56 -10.60
C THR A 141 -15.50 -15.08 -10.56
N SER A 142 -16.56 -15.75 -10.10
CA SER A 142 -16.64 -17.21 -10.10
C SER A 142 -16.82 -17.81 -11.51
N SER A 143 -16.88 -16.98 -12.56
CA SER A 143 -16.95 -17.46 -13.94
C SER A 143 -15.63 -18.07 -14.40
N VAL A 144 -14.50 -17.60 -13.86
CA VAL A 144 -13.15 -18.07 -14.22
C VAL A 144 -13.00 -19.55 -13.91
N ASN A 145 -12.53 -20.31 -14.90
CA ASN A 145 -12.17 -21.71 -14.71
C ASN A 145 -10.75 -21.81 -14.10
N VAL A 146 -10.69 -21.69 -12.78
CA VAL A 146 -9.44 -21.72 -11.98
C VAL A 146 -8.58 -22.93 -12.33
N SER A 147 -9.17 -24.12 -12.44
CA SER A 147 -8.44 -25.36 -12.73
C SER A 147 -7.71 -25.32 -14.07
N LYS A 148 -8.34 -24.78 -15.13
CA LYS A 148 -7.68 -24.58 -16.42
C LYS A 148 -6.52 -23.58 -16.32
N VAL A 149 -6.73 -22.46 -15.62
CA VAL A 149 -5.71 -21.42 -15.43
C VAL A 149 -4.50 -22.00 -14.71
N ILE A 150 -4.69 -22.66 -13.57
CA ILE A 150 -3.62 -23.25 -12.77
C ILE A 150 -2.88 -24.35 -13.56
N THR A 151 -3.59 -25.20 -14.31
CA THR A 151 -2.96 -26.23 -15.14
C THR A 151 -2.09 -25.62 -16.23
N ALA A 152 -2.55 -24.56 -16.89
CA ALA A 152 -1.75 -23.84 -17.88
C ALA A 152 -0.51 -23.19 -17.24
N LEU A 153 -0.67 -22.57 -16.06
CA LEU A 153 0.41 -21.91 -15.33
C LEU A 153 1.52 -22.84 -14.88
N LYS A 154 1.20 -24.10 -14.55
CA LYS A 154 2.22 -25.12 -14.28
C LYS A 154 3.16 -25.31 -15.46
N THR A 155 2.64 -25.31 -16.68
CA THR A 155 3.47 -25.42 -17.90
C THR A 155 4.24 -24.12 -18.16
N ILE A 156 3.58 -22.97 -18.00
CA ILE A 156 4.21 -21.66 -18.22
C ILE A 156 5.40 -21.42 -17.29
N THR A 157 5.28 -21.75 -16.01
CA THR A 157 6.36 -21.56 -15.03
C THR A 157 7.53 -22.50 -15.26
N ILE A 158 7.30 -23.72 -15.76
CA ILE A 158 8.38 -24.62 -16.21
C ILE A 158 9.15 -24.03 -17.39
N ASN A 159 8.43 -23.49 -18.38
CA ASN A 159 9.04 -22.91 -19.58
C ASN A 159 9.72 -21.56 -19.32
N ASN A 160 9.33 -20.85 -18.25
CA ASN A 160 9.78 -19.50 -17.92
C ASN A 160 10.13 -19.43 -16.42
N PRO A 161 11.24 -20.05 -15.97
CA PRO A 161 11.52 -20.24 -14.54
C PRO A 161 11.75 -18.95 -13.74
N ASN A 162 12.05 -17.83 -14.42
CA ASN A 162 12.23 -16.52 -13.79
C ASN A 162 10.95 -15.67 -13.76
N LEU A 163 9.85 -16.16 -14.36
CA LEU A 163 8.59 -15.43 -14.43
C LEU A 163 7.88 -15.48 -13.08
N LYS A 164 7.52 -14.30 -12.55
CA LYS A 164 6.74 -14.20 -11.31
C LYS A 164 5.26 -14.37 -11.60
N ILE A 165 4.54 -15.02 -10.68
CA ILE A 165 3.08 -15.18 -10.75
C ILE A 165 2.45 -14.46 -9.55
N SER A 166 1.36 -13.74 -9.79
CA SER A 166 0.49 -13.25 -8.73
C SER A 166 -0.97 -13.57 -9.01
N PHE A 167 -1.73 -13.71 -7.94
CA PHE A 167 -3.17 -13.78 -7.97
C PHE A 167 -3.73 -12.57 -7.24
N THR A 168 -4.44 -11.73 -7.99
CA THR A 168 -5.16 -10.58 -7.43
C THR A 168 -6.59 -11.01 -7.12
N LEU A 169 -6.99 -10.86 -5.86
CA LEU A 169 -8.19 -11.52 -5.32
C LEU A 169 -9.04 -10.57 -4.46
N PRO A 170 -10.37 -10.63 -4.58
CA PRO A 170 -11.28 -9.95 -3.66
C PRO A 170 -11.08 -10.43 -2.23
N VAL A 171 -11.18 -9.51 -1.28
CA VAL A 171 -11.04 -9.78 0.15
C VAL A 171 -12.07 -8.97 0.94
N MET A 172 -12.47 -9.49 2.08
CA MET A 172 -13.23 -8.74 3.09
C MET A 172 -12.33 -8.47 4.30
N PRO A 173 -12.72 -7.62 5.26
CA PRO A 173 -11.94 -7.46 6.49
C PRO A 173 -11.76 -8.79 7.25
N GLY A 174 -12.69 -9.74 7.07
CA GLY A 174 -12.58 -11.13 7.54
C GLY A 174 -11.62 -12.04 6.75
N GLY A 175 -10.95 -11.54 5.72
CA GLY A 175 -10.01 -12.28 4.87
C GLY A 175 -10.64 -12.78 3.55
N LEU A 176 -9.98 -13.76 2.93
CA LEU A 176 -10.35 -14.27 1.61
C LEU A 176 -11.69 -15.03 1.61
N GLY A 177 -12.49 -14.76 0.58
CA GLY A 177 -13.70 -15.50 0.25
C GLY A 177 -13.42 -16.90 -0.30
N SER A 178 -14.48 -17.62 -0.66
CA SER A 178 -14.41 -19.00 -1.20
C SER A 178 -13.59 -19.08 -2.49
N LEU A 179 -13.79 -18.16 -3.43
CA LEU A 179 -13.06 -18.10 -4.70
C LEU A 179 -11.54 -17.93 -4.48
N GLY A 180 -11.14 -16.96 -3.65
CA GLY A 180 -9.72 -16.75 -3.37
C GLY A 180 -9.06 -17.94 -2.67
N LYS A 181 -9.78 -18.58 -1.74
CA LYS A 181 -9.33 -19.83 -1.10
C LYS A 181 -9.22 -20.98 -2.09
N GLN A 182 -10.11 -21.07 -3.08
CA GLN A 182 -10.01 -22.06 -4.16
C GLN A 182 -8.75 -21.84 -5.01
N VAL A 183 -8.50 -20.61 -5.46
CA VAL A 183 -7.31 -20.25 -6.26
C VAL A 183 -6.03 -20.64 -5.52
N ILE A 184 -5.89 -20.25 -4.26
CA ILE A 184 -4.73 -20.58 -3.42
C ILE A 184 -4.59 -22.09 -3.24
N SER A 185 -5.67 -22.81 -2.94
CA SER A 185 -5.65 -24.26 -2.77
C SER A 185 -5.17 -24.98 -4.03
N GLU A 186 -5.69 -24.61 -5.20
CA GLU A 186 -5.30 -25.22 -6.47
C GLU A 186 -3.88 -24.86 -6.87
N ALA A 187 -3.47 -23.59 -6.74
CA ALA A 187 -2.11 -23.14 -7.02
C ALA A 187 -1.07 -23.85 -6.12
N THR A 188 -1.41 -24.04 -4.85
CA THR A 188 -0.57 -24.77 -3.88
C THR A 188 -0.42 -26.24 -4.28
N LYS A 189 -1.53 -26.93 -4.61
CA LYS A 189 -1.49 -28.33 -5.10
C LYS A 189 -0.68 -28.49 -6.37
N ALA A 190 -0.62 -27.44 -7.20
CA ALA A 190 0.20 -27.41 -8.41
C ALA A 190 1.68 -27.07 -8.16
N ASN A 191 2.08 -26.80 -6.91
CA ASN A 191 3.42 -26.37 -6.51
C ASN A 191 3.88 -25.07 -7.21
N LEU A 192 2.95 -24.16 -7.48
CA LEU A 192 3.31 -22.85 -8.03
C LEU A 192 3.94 -21.97 -6.94
N ASN A 193 4.95 -21.18 -7.32
CA ASN A 193 5.43 -20.06 -6.51
C ASN A 193 4.68 -18.80 -6.93
N TYR A 194 4.00 -18.14 -5.99
CA TYR A 194 3.14 -17.00 -6.29
C TYR A 194 3.04 -16.03 -5.11
N VAL A 195 2.57 -14.81 -5.41
CA VAL A 195 2.15 -13.81 -4.42
C VAL A 195 0.63 -13.66 -4.46
N VAL A 196 0.02 -13.51 -3.28
CA VAL A 196 -1.40 -13.22 -3.10
C VAL A 196 -1.58 -11.71 -2.95
N ASN A 197 -2.04 -11.05 -4.01
CA ASN A 197 -2.36 -9.64 -3.99
C ASN A 197 -3.85 -9.48 -3.62
N ILE A 198 -4.16 -8.90 -2.46
CA ILE A 198 -5.54 -8.72 -2.03
C ILE A 198 -6.05 -7.32 -2.34
N MET A 199 -7.24 -7.25 -2.92
CA MET A 199 -7.95 -6.01 -3.23
C MET A 199 -8.65 -5.49 -1.97
N VAL A 200 -7.94 -4.65 -1.21
CA VAL A 200 -8.42 -4.05 0.04
C VAL A 200 -9.32 -2.84 -0.23
N MET A 201 -10.46 -3.12 -0.87
CA MET A 201 -11.45 -2.16 -1.36
C MET A 201 -12.85 -2.80 -1.40
N ASP A 202 -13.88 -1.98 -1.60
CA ASP A 202 -15.26 -2.36 -1.88
C ASP A 202 -15.85 -3.41 -0.91
N TYR A 203 -15.71 -3.13 0.39
CA TYR A 203 -16.17 -4.02 1.46
C TYR A 203 -17.69 -4.08 1.59
N GLY A 204 -18.40 -3.08 1.05
CA GLY A 204 -19.85 -3.05 1.03
C GLY A 204 -20.45 -2.25 2.19
N ALA A 205 -21.71 -1.86 2.02
CA ALA A 205 -22.36 -0.81 2.84
C ALA A 205 -22.45 -1.09 4.36
N ALA A 206 -22.21 -2.33 4.80
CA ALA A 206 -22.17 -2.67 6.22
C ALA A 206 -20.86 -2.24 6.92
N TYR A 207 -19.81 -1.92 6.16
CA TYR A 207 -18.49 -1.53 6.67
C TYR A 207 -18.35 -0.02 6.63
N THR A 208 -18.58 0.64 7.76
CA THR A 208 -18.64 2.12 7.88
C THR A 208 -17.43 2.75 8.60
N GLY A 209 -16.44 1.93 8.94
CA GLY A 209 -15.22 2.33 9.65
C GLY A 209 -14.08 2.79 8.73
N ASP A 210 -12.89 2.91 9.31
CA ASP A 210 -11.69 3.39 8.61
C ASP A 210 -11.17 2.35 7.61
N MET A 211 -10.94 2.78 6.37
CA MET A 211 -10.52 1.92 5.27
C MET A 211 -9.13 1.29 5.47
N ALA A 212 -8.19 1.98 6.12
CA ALA A 212 -6.89 1.38 6.42
C ALA A 212 -6.99 0.30 7.50
N VAL A 213 -7.84 0.51 8.51
CA VAL A 213 -8.11 -0.53 9.53
C VAL A 213 -8.69 -1.79 8.88
N TYR A 214 -9.65 -1.64 7.97
CA TYR A 214 -10.20 -2.77 7.22
C TYR A 214 -9.17 -3.47 6.33
N ALA A 215 -8.31 -2.71 5.65
CA ALA A 215 -7.22 -3.26 4.87
C ALA A 215 -6.24 -4.10 5.72
N MET A 216 -5.85 -3.60 6.90
CA MET A 216 -4.98 -4.30 7.83
C MET A 216 -5.63 -5.57 8.41
N GLN A 217 -6.94 -5.53 8.69
CA GLN A 217 -7.69 -6.71 9.11
C GLN A 217 -7.73 -7.77 8.01
N ALA A 218 -8.03 -7.37 6.77
CA ALA A 218 -8.02 -8.26 5.61
C ALA A 218 -6.64 -8.90 5.39
N ALA A 219 -5.57 -8.11 5.50
CA ALA A 219 -4.20 -8.59 5.38
C ALA A 219 -3.85 -9.61 6.48
N THR A 220 -4.18 -9.30 7.74
CA THR A 220 -3.94 -10.18 8.89
C THR A 220 -4.71 -11.50 8.78
N ASN A 221 -5.97 -11.45 8.35
CA ASN A 221 -6.77 -12.67 8.16
C ASN A 221 -6.30 -13.49 6.96
N THR A 222 -5.79 -12.84 5.91
CA THR A 222 -5.15 -13.52 4.77
C THR A 222 -3.84 -14.19 5.22
N PHE A 223 -3.01 -13.51 6.01
CA PHE A 223 -1.81 -14.09 6.64
C PHE A 223 -2.15 -15.34 7.46
N ASN A 224 -3.15 -15.25 8.34
CA ASN A 224 -3.59 -16.37 9.16
C ASN A 224 -4.04 -17.56 8.32
N TYR A 225 -4.80 -17.30 7.24
CA TYR A 225 -5.20 -18.35 6.32
C TYR A 225 -3.99 -18.99 5.62
N LEU A 226 -3.08 -18.20 5.06
CA LEU A 226 -1.87 -18.70 4.40
C LEU A 226 -0.95 -19.48 5.35
N LYS A 227 -0.93 -19.13 6.64
CA LYS A 227 -0.25 -19.91 7.67
C LYS A 227 -0.82 -21.31 7.88
N THR A 228 -2.11 -21.51 7.65
CA THR A 228 -2.70 -22.86 7.69
C THR A 228 -2.32 -23.69 6.46
N ILE A 229 -2.09 -23.04 5.32
CA ILE A 229 -1.65 -23.68 4.07
C ILE A 229 -0.15 -23.98 4.08
N TYR A 230 0.66 -23.09 4.67
CA TYR A 230 2.12 -23.17 4.71
C TYR A 230 2.66 -23.09 6.15
N PRO A 231 2.35 -24.09 7.01
CA PRO A 231 2.76 -24.07 8.42
C PRO A 231 4.28 -24.04 8.61
N GLN A 232 5.04 -24.54 7.63
CA GLN A 232 6.50 -24.60 7.64
C GLN A 232 7.19 -23.27 7.31
N LYS A 233 6.51 -22.34 6.61
CA LYS A 233 7.09 -21.02 6.30
C LYS A 233 7.14 -20.18 7.57
N SER A 234 8.13 -19.32 7.73
CA SER A 234 8.20 -18.30 8.79
C SER A 234 7.10 -17.24 8.65
N ALA A 235 6.90 -16.38 9.65
CA ALA A 235 5.94 -15.28 9.52
C ALA A 235 6.36 -14.28 8.44
N ALA A 236 7.65 -13.93 8.40
CA ALA A 236 8.21 -13.03 7.39
C ALA A 236 7.96 -13.55 5.96
N GLU A 237 8.19 -14.84 5.70
CA GLU A 237 7.95 -15.44 4.38
C GLU A 237 6.47 -15.43 3.96
N ILE A 238 5.53 -15.50 4.91
CA ILE A 238 4.10 -15.38 4.59
C ILE A 238 3.75 -13.94 4.25
N TRP A 239 4.22 -12.97 5.03
CA TRP A 239 3.99 -11.55 4.73
C TRP A 239 4.62 -11.13 3.39
N GLN A 240 5.82 -11.62 3.09
CA GLN A 240 6.48 -11.46 1.78
C GLN A 240 5.77 -12.19 0.62
N SER A 241 4.74 -12.99 0.91
CA SER A 241 3.87 -13.61 -0.11
C SER A 241 2.51 -12.91 -0.24
N ILE A 242 2.29 -11.81 0.48
CA ILE A 242 1.07 -10.99 0.41
C ILE A 242 1.42 -9.64 -0.21
N ALA A 243 0.55 -9.13 -1.07
CA ALA A 243 0.56 -7.75 -1.56
C ALA A 243 -0.81 -7.10 -1.32
N LEU A 244 -0.85 -5.78 -1.25
CA LEU A 244 -2.05 -5.02 -0.91
C LEU A 244 -2.38 -4.00 -2.01
N THR A 245 -3.60 -4.05 -2.52
CA THR A 245 -4.12 -3.12 -3.53
C THR A 245 -5.38 -2.43 -3.00
N PRO A 246 -5.31 -1.19 -2.49
CA PRO A 246 -6.51 -0.38 -2.27
C PRO A 246 -6.99 0.26 -3.57
N MET A 247 -8.26 0.65 -3.60
CA MET A 247 -8.77 1.64 -4.54
C MET A 247 -8.62 3.01 -3.89
N ILE A 248 -7.93 3.95 -4.54
CA ILE A 248 -7.63 5.26 -3.93
C ILE A 248 -8.83 6.21 -3.99
N GLY A 249 -9.01 7.09 -3.01
CA GLY A 249 -10.14 8.01 -3.01
C GLY A 249 -11.50 7.29 -2.95
N VAL A 250 -12.51 7.80 -3.65
CA VAL A 250 -13.87 7.28 -3.62
C VAL A 250 -13.93 5.92 -4.29
N ASN A 251 -14.43 4.92 -3.56
CA ASN A 251 -14.62 3.55 -4.05
C ASN A 251 -15.99 3.37 -4.73
N ASP A 252 -16.25 2.19 -5.29
CA ASP A 252 -17.49 1.88 -5.98
C ASP A 252 -18.67 1.72 -5.00
N ILE A 253 -18.39 1.29 -3.77
CA ILE A 253 -19.37 1.23 -2.68
C ILE A 253 -19.65 2.63 -2.11
N PRO A 254 -20.91 3.10 -2.11
CA PRO A 254 -21.25 4.39 -1.53
C PRO A 254 -20.82 4.53 -0.07
N GLY A 255 -20.09 5.61 0.23
CA GLY A 255 -19.61 5.91 1.58
C GLY A 255 -18.17 5.48 1.85
N GLU A 256 -17.58 4.64 0.98
CA GLU A 256 -16.18 4.26 1.09
C GLU A 256 -15.25 5.30 0.45
N LEU A 257 -14.26 5.75 1.22
CA LEU A 257 -13.26 6.72 0.81
C LEU A 257 -11.89 6.32 1.37
N PHE A 258 -10.98 5.89 0.51
CA PHE A 258 -9.59 5.61 0.86
C PHE A 258 -8.76 6.90 0.78
N THR A 259 -8.42 7.49 1.92
CA THR A 259 -7.76 8.79 2.01
C THR A 259 -6.23 8.72 1.86
N LEU A 260 -5.58 9.88 1.72
CA LEU A 260 -4.11 9.99 1.82
C LEU A 260 -3.59 9.49 3.17
N ALA A 261 -4.30 9.78 4.27
CA ALA A 261 -3.94 9.27 5.59
C ALA A 261 -4.07 7.74 5.70
N ASN A 262 -5.05 7.14 5.00
CA ASN A 262 -5.14 5.69 4.89
C ASN A 262 -3.96 5.11 4.11
N THR A 263 -3.49 5.81 3.08
CA THR A 263 -2.30 5.44 2.30
C THR A 263 -1.05 5.40 3.18
N ASP A 264 -0.83 6.44 3.99
CA ASP A 264 0.30 6.49 4.91
C ASP A 264 0.26 5.38 5.96
N THR A 265 -0.95 5.07 6.46
CA THR A 265 -1.17 4.00 7.44
C THR A 265 -0.88 2.63 6.81
N LEU A 266 -1.42 2.36 5.63
CA LEU A 266 -1.23 1.09 4.92
C LEU A 266 0.23 0.89 4.50
N ASN A 267 0.91 1.94 4.04
CA ASN A 267 2.32 1.88 3.67
C ASN A 267 3.21 1.55 4.87
N ARG A 268 2.93 2.15 6.03
CA ARG A 268 3.64 1.84 7.28
C ARG A 268 3.44 0.40 7.72
N PHE A 269 2.20 -0.09 7.67
CA PHE A 269 1.88 -1.49 7.94
C PHE A 269 2.65 -2.43 6.99
N ALA A 270 2.72 -2.08 5.70
CA ALA A 270 3.43 -2.86 4.72
C ALA A 270 4.94 -2.93 4.99
N GLN A 271 5.55 -1.81 5.41
CA GLN A 271 6.95 -1.74 5.82
C GLN A 271 7.22 -2.56 7.09
N GLU A 272 6.35 -2.44 8.11
CA GLU A 272 6.49 -3.16 9.38
C GLU A 272 6.46 -4.68 9.20
N HIS A 273 5.64 -5.18 8.27
CA HIS A 273 5.49 -6.62 8.04
C HIS A 273 6.34 -7.17 6.89
N GLY A 274 7.01 -6.32 6.11
CA GLY A 274 7.75 -6.76 4.92
C GLY A 274 6.84 -7.35 3.85
N ILE A 275 5.72 -6.68 3.57
CA ILE A 275 4.77 -7.04 2.51
C ILE A 275 5.48 -7.07 1.14
N ALA A 276 5.08 -7.99 0.27
CA ALA A 276 5.72 -8.22 -1.04
C ALA A 276 5.76 -6.96 -1.92
N TRP A 277 4.62 -6.27 -2.02
CA TRP A 277 4.49 -4.94 -2.62
C TRP A 277 3.17 -4.28 -2.22
N LEU A 278 3.14 -2.95 -2.41
CA LEU A 278 1.91 -2.16 -2.49
C LEU A 278 1.54 -1.93 -3.96
N SER A 279 0.25 -1.82 -4.22
CA SER A 279 -0.31 -1.40 -5.50
C SER A 279 -1.42 -0.39 -5.23
N MET A 280 -2.17 -0.02 -6.26
CA MET A 280 -3.43 0.70 -6.12
C MET A 280 -4.25 0.59 -7.40
N TRP A 281 -5.57 0.68 -7.27
CA TRP A 281 -6.49 0.98 -8.36
C TRP A 281 -6.87 2.48 -8.34
N SER A 282 -6.37 3.30 -9.26
CA SER A 282 -5.35 3.02 -10.28
C SER A 282 -4.52 4.27 -10.55
N LEU A 283 -3.42 4.14 -11.30
CA LEU A 283 -2.56 5.28 -11.68
C LEU A 283 -3.33 6.35 -12.45
N GLY A 284 -4.34 5.96 -13.24
CA GLY A 284 -5.22 6.87 -13.96
C GLY A 284 -6.12 7.70 -13.03
N ARG A 285 -6.41 7.18 -11.83
CA ARG A 285 -7.25 7.84 -10.82
C ARG A 285 -6.48 8.80 -9.92
N ASP A 286 -5.15 8.78 -9.93
CA ASP A 286 -4.32 9.57 -9.02
C ASP A 286 -4.22 11.06 -9.46
N ARG A 287 -5.38 11.72 -9.48
CA ARG A 287 -5.60 13.11 -9.89
C ARG A 287 -6.69 13.74 -9.01
N PRO A 288 -6.52 15.01 -8.59
CA PRO A 288 -7.52 15.71 -7.80
C PRO A 288 -8.80 15.96 -8.60
N CYS A 289 -9.96 15.76 -7.96
CA CYS A 289 -11.27 16.16 -8.45
C CYS A 289 -12.28 16.18 -7.29
N SER A 290 -13.46 16.76 -7.51
CA SER A 290 -14.54 16.84 -6.52
C SER A 290 -15.63 15.78 -6.72
N ASP A 291 -15.32 14.71 -7.45
CA ASP A 291 -16.29 13.66 -7.75
C ASP A 291 -16.66 12.90 -6.48
N THR A 292 -17.96 12.70 -6.26
CA THR A 292 -18.50 11.97 -5.10
C THR A 292 -18.83 10.51 -5.43
N LYS A 293 -18.53 10.07 -6.65
CA LYS A 293 -18.66 8.70 -7.14
C LYS A 293 -17.33 8.27 -7.74
N ALA A 294 -17.06 6.97 -7.73
CA ALA A 294 -15.89 6.41 -8.39
C ALA A 294 -15.80 6.86 -9.85
N ASN A 295 -14.61 7.32 -10.24
CA ASN A 295 -14.29 7.76 -11.59
C ASN A 295 -12.92 7.16 -11.98
N SER A 296 -12.78 6.71 -13.23
CA SER A 296 -11.52 6.15 -13.74
C SER A 296 -10.42 7.20 -13.99
N LYS A 297 -10.77 8.49 -14.00
CA LYS A 297 -9.86 9.60 -14.36
C LYS A 297 -9.36 10.41 -13.17
N CYS A 298 -9.93 10.24 -11.98
CA CYS A 298 -9.57 10.99 -10.78
C CYS A 298 -10.03 10.27 -9.51
N SER A 299 -9.54 10.68 -8.35
CA SER A 299 -9.74 9.95 -7.10
C SER A 299 -11.02 10.33 -6.38
N GLY A 300 -11.53 11.55 -6.56
CA GLY A 300 -12.62 12.10 -5.75
C GLY A 300 -12.21 12.42 -4.31
N ALA A 301 -10.93 12.27 -3.95
CA ALA A 301 -10.43 12.62 -2.63
C ALA A 301 -10.13 14.12 -2.58
N ASN A 302 -11.01 14.92 -1.98
CA ASN A 302 -10.88 16.38 -1.91
C ASN A 302 -9.59 16.88 -1.22
N ALA A 303 -8.95 16.05 -0.39
CA ALA A 303 -7.66 16.35 0.22
C ALA A 303 -6.46 16.20 -0.74
N GLN A 304 -6.64 15.50 -1.85
CA GLN A 304 -5.65 15.44 -2.92
C GLN A 304 -5.56 16.79 -3.62
N SER A 305 -4.35 17.33 -3.70
CA SER A 305 -4.02 18.62 -4.29
C SER A 305 -3.16 18.50 -5.56
N LYS A 306 -2.49 17.36 -5.76
CA LYS A 306 -1.55 17.16 -6.88
C LYS A 306 -1.80 15.85 -7.62
N ILE A 307 -1.48 15.84 -8.92
CA ILE A 307 -1.36 14.60 -9.68
C ILE A 307 -0.27 13.71 -9.06
N TYR A 308 -0.53 12.42 -8.97
CA TYR A 308 0.37 11.41 -8.40
C TYR A 308 0.62 11.51 -6.89
N GLU A 309 -0.20 12.22 -6.14
CA GLU A 309 -0.02 12.38 -4.70
C GLU A 309 -0.17 11.06 -3.93
N PHE A 310 -1.17 10.22 -4.26
CA PHE A 310 -1.26 8.89 -3.65
C PHE A 310 -0.03 8.04 -3.96
N SER A 311 0.48 8.11 -5.21
CA SER A 311 1.70 7.44 -5.62
C SER A 311 2.91 7.89 -4.80
N GLN A 312 3.03 9.18 -4.49
CA GLN A 312 4.12 9.69 -3.64
C GLN A 312 4.02 9.16 -2.21
N HIS A 313 2.81 9.08 -1.64
CA HIS A 313 2.59 8.50 -0.32
C HIS A 313 2.90 7.00 -0.29
N MET A 314 2.56 6.24 -1.33
CA MET A 314 2.92 4.81 -1.46
C MET A 314 4.42 4.59 -1.64
N LEU A 315 5.10 5.46 -2.39
CA LEU A 315 6.56 5.42 -2.56
C LEU A 315 7.33 5.91 -1.34
N TYR A 316 6.65 6.53 -0.37
CA TYR A 316 7.30 7.11 0.78
C TYR A 316 8.02 6.02 1.58
N CYS A 317 9.34 6.18 1.68
CA CYS A 317 10.22 5.27 2.37
C CYS A 317 11.03 6.08 3.37
N SER A 318 10.57 6.10 4.62
CA SER A 318 11.35 6.71 5.68
C SER A 318 12.22 5.63 6.32
N LYS A 319 13.53 5.84 6.32
CA LYS A 319 14.51 5.05 7.10
C LYS A 319 14.27 5.12 8.61
N THR A 320 13.25 5.87 9.04
CA THR A 320 12.80 5.99 10.41
C THR A 320 11.27 6.01 10.38
N PRO A 321 10.57 5.00 10.93
CA PRO A 321 9.12 5.00 10.97
C PRO A 321 8.64 6.35 11.54
N PRO A 322 7.63 7.03 10.95
CA PRO A 322 6.94 8.07 11.70
C PRO A 322 6.36 7.36 12.92
N THR A 323 6.91 7.69 14.10
CA THR A 323 6.64 7.02 15.35
C THR A 323 5.13 6.94 15.58
N ASN A 324 4.63 5.78 16.02
CA ASN A 324 3.27 5.63 16.57
C ASN A 324 3.08 6.42 17.89
N ASP A 325 3.86 7.47 18.12
CA ASP A 325 3.85 8.24 19.35
C ASP A 325 2.96 9.47 19.19
N CYS A 326 2.26 9.82 20.27
CA CYS A 326 1.64 11.13 20.37
C CYS A 326 2.75 12.18 20.55
N LEU A 327 2.99 13.00 19.52
CA LEU A 327 4.05 14.01 19.56
C LEU A 327 3.53 15.32 20.17
N PRO A 328 4.38 16.08 20.88
CA PRO A 328 3.96 17.33 21.50
C PRO A 328 3.80 18.50 20.52
N PRO A 329 3.17 19.60 20.94
CA PRO A 329 3.11 20.85 20.19
C PRO A 329 4.49 21.37 19.79
N THR A 330 4.57 22.03 18.63
CA THR A 330 5.81 22.60 18.09
C THR A 330 5.70 24.12 17.93
N ASN A 331 6.83 24.81 17.74
CA ASN A 331 6.87 26.25 17.44
C ASN A 331 6.09 27.14 18.41
N ILE A 332 6.17 26.83 19.71
CA ILE A 332 5.43 27.56 20.76
C ILE A 332 5.91 29.01 20.82
N LYS A 333 4.96 29.94 20.79
CA LYS A 333 5.15 31.39 20.88
C LYS A 333 4.25 31.95 21.98
N SER A 334 4.60 33.15 22.47
CA SER A 334 3.82 33.86 23.49
C SER A 334 3.66 35.34 23.20
N LYS A 335 2.50 35.88 23.55
CA LYS A 335 2.21 37.32 23.57
C LYS A 335 1.71 37.73 24.95
N VAL A 336 2.33 38.76 25.54
CA VAL A 336 1.95 39.31 26.85
C VAL A 336 1.03 40.52 26.64
N SER A 337 -0.04 40.64 27.43
CA SER A 337 -0.90 41.82 27.41
C SER A 337 -0.16 43.06 27.94
N SER A 338 -0.58 44.25 27.51
CA SER A 338 0.02 45.53 27.94
C SER A 338 -0.01 45.73 29.46
N ASN A 339 -1.06 45.25 30.12
CA ASN A 339 -1.20 45.31 31.58
C ASN A 339 -0.55 44.12 32.32
N LYS A 340 0.14 43.22 31.61
CA LYS A 340 0.82 42.02 32.16
C LYS A 340 -0.09 41.03 32.90
N LYS A 341 -1.42 41.16 32.73
CA LYS A 341 -2.43 40.29 33.36
C LYS A 341 -2.84 39.10 32.48
N ALA A 342 -2.34 39.02 31.24
CA ALA A 342 -2.58 37.88 30.37
C ALA A 342 -1.35 37.47 29.55
N ILE A 343 -1.21 36.17 29.35
CA ILE A 343 -0.29 35.56 28.38
C ILE A 343 -1.11 34.72 27.42
N THR A 344 -1.01 35.00 26.12
CA THR A 344 -1.52 34.13 25.06
C THR A 344 -0.40 33.28 24.49
N LEU A 345 -0.53 31.97 24.58
CA LEU A 345 0.31 30.98 23.92
C LEU A 345 -0.29 30.57 22.58
N SER A 346 0.55 30.33 21.58
CA SER A 346 0.19 29.74 20.29
C SER A 346 1.23 28.72 19.86
N TRP A 347 0.83 27.67 19.15
CA TRP A 347 1.72 26.61 18.69
C TRP A 347 1.25 26.02 17.36
N ASP A 348 2.13 25.25 16.73
CA ASP A 348 1.80 24.46 15.54
C ASP A 348 1.51 23.01 15.94
N ALA A 349 0.57 22.38 15.21
CA ALA A 349 0.36 20.95 15.31
C ALA A 349 1.63 20.20 14.85
N PRO A 350 2.13 19.22 15.61
CA PRO A 350 3.30 18.45 15.21
C PRO A 350 3.02 17.68 13.93
N GLN A 351 4.01 17.70 13.03
CA GLN A 351 4.02 16.83 11.87
C GLN A 351 4.30 15.40 12.32
N ASN A 352 3.70 14.41 11.64
CA ASN A 352 3.95 12.98 11.87
C ASN A 352 3.58 12.45 13.27
N SER A 353 2.63 13.09 13.96
CA SER A 353 2.05 12.59 15.21
C SER A 353 0.89 11.62 14.94
N GLN A 354 0.53 10.78 15.91
CA GLN A 354 -0.83 10.23 15.97
C GLN A 354 -1.89 11.35 15.86
N PRO A 355 -3.11 11.05 15.35
CA PRO A 355 -4.21 12.02 15.29
C PRO A 355 -4.48 12.66 16.65
N ILE A 356 -4.44 13.98 16.68
CA ILE A 356 -4.60 14.78 17.90
C ILE A 356 -6.08 15.08 18.11
N VAL A 357 -6.59 14.69 19.27
CA VAL A 357 -7.97 14.91 19.69
C VAL A 357 -8.12 16.30 20.33
N ASN A 358 -7.12 16.74 21.08
CA ASN A 358 -7.04 18.08 21.69
C ASN A 358 -5.62 18.34 22.23
N TYR A 359 -5.42 19.53 22.79
CA TYR A 359 -4.21 19.95 23.49
C TYR A 359 -4.51 20.19 24.96
N GLN A 360 -3.50 20.02 25.81
CA GLN A 360 -3.58 20.32 27.23
C GLN A 360 -2.43 21.26 27.64
N VAL A 361 -2.74 22.22 28.51
CA VAL A 361 -1.76 23.15 29.10
C VAL A 361 -1.82 23.04 30.62
N ASN A 362 -0.67 22.83 31.24
CA ASN A 362 -0.46 22.87 32.68
C ASN A 362 0.47 24.04 33.04
N ASN A 363 0.50 24.43 34.32
CA ASN A 363 1.52 25.36 34.84
C ASN A 363 2.86 24.64 35.11
N TYR A 364 3.88 25.39 35.55
CA TYR A 364 5.22 24.85 35.84
C TYR A 364 5.28 23.75 36.91
N LYS A 365 4.24 23.64 37.77
CA LYS A 365 4.07 22.57 38.77
C LYS A 365 3.23 21.39 38.25
N ASP A 366 3.02 21.33 36.94
CA ASP A 366 2.20 20.33 36.27
C ASP A 366 0.72 20.32 36.73
N VAL A 367 0.21 21.46 37.25
CA VAL A 367 -1.21 21.63 37.57
C VAL A 367 -1.97 22.02 36.31
N PHE A 368 -3.07 21.31 36.04
CA PHE A 368 -3.96 21.55 34.91
C PHE A 368 -4.46 23.00 34.85
N LEU A 369 -4.37 23.62 33.67
CA LEU A 369 -4.93 24.94 33.40
C LEU A 369 -6.04 24.89 32.33
N TRP A 370 -5.82 24.12 31.27
CA TRP A 370 -6.72 24.15 30.11
C TRP A 370 -6.61 22.91 29.22
N LYS A 371 -7.71 22.58 28.52
CA LYS A 371 -7.78 21.58 27.46
C LYS A 371 -8.71 22.04 26.33
N GLY A 372 -8.33 21.83 25.08
CA GLY A 372 -9.18 22.16 23.93
C GLY A 372 -8.52 21.92 22.58
N THR A 373 -9.27 22.13 21.50
CA THR A 373 -8.82 21.85 20.12
C THR A 373 -8.13 23.04 19.45
N SER A 374 -8.22 24.23 20.03
CA SER A 374 -7.55 25.44 19.52
C SER A 374 -6.02 25.29 19.60
N LEU A 375 -5.32 25.86 18.62
CA LEU A 375 -3.86 26.00 18.62
C LEU A 375 -3.38 27.19 19.46
N THR A 376 -4.26 27.73 20.30
CA THR A 376 -4.00 28.87 21.16
C THR A 376 -4.66 28.70 22.53
N PHE A 377 -4.02 29.26 23.55
CA PHE A 377 -4.53 29.31 24.92
C PHE A 377 -4.17 30.67 25.53
N THR A 378 -5.08 31.29 26.29
CA THR A 378 -4.79 32.53 27.02
C THR A 378 -4.98 32.32 28.52
N ASP A 379 -3.90 32.51 29.27
CA ASP A 379 -3.89 32.57 30.72
C ASP A 379 -4.20 34.00 31.16
N ASN A 380 -5.36 34.23 31.79
CA ASN A 380 -5.80 35.52 32.30
C ASN A 380 -5.62 35.66 33.82
N THR A 381 -4.87 34.76 34.45
CA THR A 381 -4.74 34.70 35.92
C THR A 381 -3.51 35.44 36.44
N LEU A 382 -2.75 36.11 35.57
CA LEU A 382 -1.48 36.71 35.96
C LEU A 382 -1.66 37.92 36.90
N PRO A 383 -0.73 38.10 37.86
CA PRO A 383 -0.82 39.17 38.86
C PRO A 383 -0.44 40.56 38.33
N GLY A 384 -0.09 40.70 37.04
CA GLY A 384 0.36 41.98 36.47
C GLY A 384 1.78 42.39 36.88
N LYS A 385 2.64 41.43 37.26
CA LYS A 385 4.00 41.69 37.76
C LYS A 385 5.08 41.16 36.81
N ASN A 386 6.29 41.68 36.97
CA ASN A 386 7.48 41.14 36.31
C ASN A 386 7.82 39.77 36.89
N GLY A 387 8.34 38.88 36.06
CA GLY A 387 8.70 37.54 36.49
C GLY A 387 8.78 36.54 35.34
N THR A 388 9.06 35.29 35.70
CA THR A 388 9.06 34.15 34.77
C THR A 388 7.83 33.30 35.02
N TYR A 389 7.04 33.08 33.97
CA TYR A 389 5.82 32.29 34.01
C TYR A 389 6.01 31.03 33.16
N GLY A 390 5.89 29.86 33.78
CA GLY A 390 6.17 28.57 33.14
C GLY A 390 4.91 27.76 32.87
N TYR A 391 4.89 27.11 31.70
CA TYR A 391 3.81 26.27 31.19
C TYR A 391 4.36 24.92 30.72
N VAL A 392 3.53 23.89 30.74
CA VAL A 392 3.81 22.58 30.14
C VAL A 392 2.70 22.23 29.17
N LEU A 393 3.05 22.00 27.91
CA LEU A 393 2.09 21.76 26.83
C LEU A 393 2.16 20.31 26.36
N TYR A 394 0.99 19.75 26.04
CA TYR A 394 0.82 18.37 25.59
C TYR A 394 -0.13 18.32 24.38
N SER A 395 0.11 17.36 23.49
CA SER A 395 -0.92 16.86 22.57
C SER A 395 -1.62 15.68 23.24
N GLN A 396 -2.92 15.54 23.01
CA GLN A 396 -3.69 14.37 23.42
C GLN A 396 -4.07 13.59 22.17
N CYS A 397 -3.61 12.34 22.10
CA CYS A 397 -4.00 11.39 21.07
C CYS A 397 -4.87 10.29 21.71
N ALA A 398 -5.38 9.36 20.90
CA ALA A 398 -6.13 8.20 21.42
C ALA A 398 -5.29 7.34 22.39
N SER A 399 -3.97 7.29 22.18
CA SER A 399 -3.01 6.55 23.01
C SER A 399 -2.67 7.23 24.35
N GLY A 400 -3.02 8.50 24.54
CA GLY A 400 -2.66 9.27 25.74
C GLY A 400 -2.05 10.64 25.44
N LEU A 401 -1.50 11.27 26.48
CA LEU A 401 -0.76 12.53 26.36
C LEU A 401 0.63 12.27 25.76
N SER A 402 1.09 13.21 24.94
CA SER A 402 2.47 13.27 24.48
C SER A 402 3.45 13.49 25.64
N LYS A 403 4.76 13.46 25.36
CA LYS A 403 5.76 14.07 26.27
C LYS A 403 5.41 15.55 26.49
N GLY A 404 5.51 16.06 27.72
CA GLY A 404 5.26 17.47 28.02
C GLY A 404 6.41 18.38 27.56
N ILE A 405 6.08 19.49 26.89
CA ILE A 405 7.05 20.53 26.51
C ILE A 405 6.95 21.71 27.47
N ARG A 406 8.04 21.98 28.18
CA ARG A 406 8.14 23.13 29.09
C ARG A 406 8.45 24.40 28.30
N TYR A 407 7.69 25.46 28.55
CA TYR A 407 7.85 26.77 27.92
C TYR A 407 7.77 27.87 28.97
N SER A 408 8.68 28.85 28.92
CA SER A 408 8.74 29.95 29.90
C SER A 408 8.61 31.30 29.22
N VAL A 409 7.81 32.17 29.80
CA VAL A 409 7.62 33.56 29.35
C VAL A 409 8.22 34.49 30.40
N ILE A 410 9.17 35.32 29.97
CA ILE A 410 9.81 36.33 30.82
C ILE A 410 9.11 37.66 30.58
N ILE A 411 8.45 38.18 31.61
CA ILE A 411 7.86 39.53 31.62
C ILE A 411 8.85 40.48 32.30
N LYS A 412 9.36 41.44 31.53
CA LYS A 412 10.26 42.50 31.98
C LYS A 412 9.53 43.76 32.40
#